data_AF-A0A5C6CG32-F1
#
_entry.id   AF-A0A5C6CG32-F1
#
_cell.length_a   1.000
_cell.length_b   1.000
_cell.length_c   1.000
_cell.angle_alpha   90.00
_cell.angle_beta   90.00
_cell.angle_gamma   90.00
#
_symmetry.space_group_name_H-M   'P 1'
#
loop_
_entity.id
_entity.type
_entity.pdbx_description
1 polymer ?
#
loop_
_entity_poly.entity_id
_entity_poly.type
_entity_poly.pdbx_seq_one_letter_code
_entity_poly.pdbx_strand_id
1 'polypeptide(L)'
;MQRFPLRQEADAPQEVGQVYRDFQHGMGFPEVPNFIRVQGTSPGMLASTWALAKHILLEGSLPRSIKELIFVAIAVERQCKYCKDAHTACCRILGVEDSTIRAVMEGLSEELPDRIRVIIQFAVKCATGPHELTDEDFASLRRQDLDNEQILEVIATASMAVYAITIADATLLDTDAMFVQA
;
A
#
# COMPACT_ATOMS: atom_id res chain seq x y z
N MET A 1 -8.92 21.59 -0.92
CA MET A 1 -7.63 22.26 -0.69
C MET A 1 -6.83 21.40 0.27
N GLN A 2 -5.59 21.10 -0.10
CA GLN A 2 -4.64 20.36 0.71
C GLN A 2 -4.44 21.01 2.08
N ARG A 3 -4.43 20.23 3.16
CA ARG A 3 -4.37 20.74 4.55
C ARG A 3 -2.96 20.92 5.08
N PHE A 4 -1.99 20.23 4.50
CA PHE A 4 -0.60 20.22 4.92
C PHE A 4 0.32 20.61 3.76
N PRO A 5 1.40 21.37 4.02
CA PRO A 5 2.34 21.74 2.98
C PRO A 5 3.10 20.51 2.47
N LEU A 6 3.30 20.45 1.16
CA LEU A 6 4.23 19.52 0.54
C LEU A 6 5.64 20.12 0.58
N ARG A 7 6.53 19.51 1.35
CA ARG A 7 7.93 19.95 1.36
C ARG A 7 8.59 19.47 0.07
N GLN A 8 9.09 20.42 -0.72
CA GLN A 8 9.85 20.14 -1.93
C GLN A 8 11.26 19.68 -1.57
N GLU A 9 11.85 18.81 -2.40
CA GLU A 9 13.20 18.29 -2.16
C GLU A 9 14.26 19.41 -2.14
N ALA A 10 14.12 20.42 -3.00
CA ALA A 10 15.03 21.55 -3.09
C ALA A 10 15.14 22.36 -1.78
N ASP A 11 14.08 22.35 -0.97
CA ASP A 11 13.97 23.10 0.29
C ASP A 11 14.02 22.19 1.52
N ALA A 12 14.35 20.90 1.33
CA ALA A 12 14.37 19.91 2.38
C ALA A 12 15.75 19.83 3.07
N PRO A 13 15.80 19.64 4.40
CA PRO A 13 17.03 19.23 5.07
C PRO A 13 17.62 17.98 4.40
N GLN A 14 18.95 17.85 4.43
CA GLN A 14 19.65 16.75 3.75
C GLN A 14 19.09 15.37 4.11
N GLU A 15 18.78 15.13 5.39
CA GLU A 15 18.19 13.88 5.89
C GLU A 15 16.81 13.57 5.26
N VAL A 16 15.97 14.58 5.06
CA VAL A 16 14.64 14.43 4.42
C VAL A 16 14.83 14.13 2.94
N GLY A 17 15.70 14.87 2.25
CA GLY A 17 16.01 14.63 0.85
C GLY A 17 16.61 13.25 0.58
N GLN A 18 17.39 12.70 1.53
CA GLN A 18 17.90 11.32 1.43
C GLN A 18 16.77 10.29 1.47
N VAL A 19 15.82 10.41 2.42
CA VAL A 19 14.66 9.51 2.50
C VAL A 19 13.79 9.62 1.25
N TYR A 20 13.60 10.82 0.71
CA TYR A 20 12.83 11.03 -0.52
C TYR A 20 13.40 10.24 -1.70
N ARG A 21 14.72 10.35 -1.93
CA ARG A 21 15.38 9.65 -3.03
C ARG A 21 15.39 8.14 -2.82
N ASP A 22 15.62 7.65 -1.60
CA ASP A 22 15.59 6.20 -1.32
C ASP A 22 14.17 5.63 -1.54
N PHE A 23 13.14 6.34 -1.06
CA PHE A 23 11.75 5.96 -1.30
C PHE A 23 11.42 5.92 -2.80
N GLN A 24 11.74 7.00 -3.52
CA GLN A 24 11.48 7.10 -4.96
C GLN A 24 12.11 5.94 -5.72
N HIS A 25 13.40 5.70 -5.51
CA HIS A 25 14.12 4.63 -6.20
C HIS A 25 13.61 3.24 -5.80
N GLY A 26 13.39 2.98 -4.51
CA GLY A 26 12.94 1.69 -4.03
C GLY A 26 11.52 1.33 -4.51
N MET A 27 10.63 2.31 -4.59
CA MET A 27 9.27 2.10 -5.09
C MET A 27 9.20 2.03 -6.62
N GLY A 28 10.18 2.61 -7.33
CA GLY A 28 10.26 2.63 -8.79
C GLY A 28 9.53 3.80 -9.44
N PHE A 29 9.34 4.92 -8.72
CA PHE A 29 8.62 6.09 -9.24
C PHE A 29 9.55 7.07 -9.98
N PRO A 30 9.04 7.78 -11.01
CA PRO A 30 9.81 8.80 -11.73
C PRO A 30 10.08 10.04 -10.88
N GLU A 31 9.24 10.30 -9.87
CA GLU A 31 9.35 11.44 -8.95
C GLU A 31 9.02 11.02 -7.52
N VAL A 32 9.41 11.84 -6.53
CA VAL A 32 9.03 11.66 -5.12
C VAL A 32 7.52 11.84 -4.94
N PRO A 33 6.76 10.88 -4.41
CA PRO A 33 5.31 11.05 -4.26
C PRO A 33 4.88 12.08 -3.21
N ASN A 34 3.71 12.69 -3.41
CA ASN A 34 3.09 13.61 -2.46
C ASN A 34 2.90 13.01 -1.07
N PHE A 35 2.64 11.70 -0.97
CA PHE A 35 2.55 10.98 0.31
C PHE A 35 3.80 11.09 1.18
N ILE A 36 4.97 11.16 0.56
CA ILE A 36 6.24 11.30 1.25
C ILE A 36 6.58 12.78 1.45
N ARG A 37 6.25 13.63 0.47
CA ARG A 37 6.41 15.09 0.58
C ARG A 37 5.63 15.70 1.76
N VAL A 38 4.41 15.23 2.02
CA VAL A 38 3.56 15.77 3.10
C VAL A 38 4.12 15.48 4.50
N GLN A 39 4.92 14.41 4.63
CA GLN A 39 5.56 14.01 5.89
C GLN A 39 6.90 14.73 6.13
N GLY A 40 7.38 15.52 5.16
CA GLY A 40 8.70 16.17 5.23
C GLY A 40 8.86 17.22 6.34
N THR A 41 7.78 17.63 6.98
CA THR A 41 7.84 18.49 8.18
C THR A 41 8.23 17.72 9.45
N SER A 42 8.19 16.39 9.42
CA SER A 42 8.55 15.51 10.53
C SER A 42 9.55 14.43 10.06
N PRO A 43 10.86 14.71 10.09
CA PRO A 43 11.89 13.79 9.58
C PRO A 43 11.84 12.38 10.21
N GLY A 44 11.61 12.29 11.52
CA GLY A 44 11.50 10.99 12.21
C GLY A 44 10.28 10.18 11.78
N MET A 45 9.13 10.84 11.57
CA MET A 45 7.93 10.18 11.05
C MET A 45 8.16 9.70 9.62
N LEU A 46 8.68 10.58 8.76
CA LEU A 46 9.01 10.26 7.37
C LEU A 46 9.96 9.05 7.27
N ALA A 47 11.04 9.04 8.04
CA ALA A 47 11.99 7.94 8.07
C ALA A 47 11.34 6.62 8.55
N SER A 48 10.45 6.71 9.54
CA SER A 48 9.71 5.54 10.06
C SER A 48 8.73 5.00 9.01
N THR A 49 8.03 5.87 8.30
CA THR A 49 7.12 5.48 7.21
C THR A 49 7.86 4.79 6.08
N TRP A 50 9.01 5.33 5.68
CA TRP A 50 9.83 4.67 4.67
C TRP A 50 10.36 3.32 5.14
N ALA A 51 10.85 3.22 6.38
CA ALA A 51 11.32 1.96 6.93
C ALA A 51 10.21 0.89 6.94
N LEU A 52 8.99 1.26 7.37
CA LEU A 52 7.83 0.38 7.31
C LEU A 52 7.53 -0.05 5.88
N ALA A 53 7.47 0.89 4.93
CA ALA A 53 7.20 0.57 3.53
C ALA A 53 8.26 -0.35 2.92
N LYS A 54 9.54 -0.08 3.17
CA LYS A 54 10.65 -0.86 2.67
C LYS A 54 10.58 -2.31 3.15
N HIS A 55 10.44 -2.51 4.46
CA HIS A 55 10.45 -3.85 5.03
C HIS A 55 9.14 -4.62 4.83
N ILE A 56 7.99 -3.93 4.85
CA ILE A 56 6.69 -4.59 4.68
C ILE A 56 6.38 -4.83 3.21
N LEU A 57 6.55 -3.84 2.32
CA LEU A 57 6.15 -3.97 0.91
C LEU A 57 7.25 -4.54 0.00
N LEU A 58 8.50 -4.09 0.14
CA LEU A 58 9.56 -4.42 -0.83
C LEU A 58 10.32 -5.70 -0.48
N GLU A 59 10.37 -6.05 0.80
CA GLU A 59 11.07 -7.21 1.33
C GLU A 59 10.08 -8.28 1.79
N GLY A 60 10.59 -9.41 2.31
CA GLY A 60 9.79 -10.50 2.84
C GLY A 60 9.49 -11.63 1.84
N SER A 61 8.70 -12.58 2.31
CA SER A 61 8.38 -13.84 1.66
C SER A 61 7.09 -13.81 0.84
N LEU A 62 6.15 -12.89 1.17
CA LEU A 62 4.96 -12.67 0.38
C LEU A 62 5.31 -11.75 -0.81
N PRO A 63 5.01 -12.13 -2.06
CA PRO A 63 5.35 -11.33 -3.23
C PRO A 63 4.80 -9.90 -3.16
N ARG A 64 5.64 -8.91 -3.51
CA ARG A 64 5.24 -7.48 -3.53
C ARG A 64 3.96 -7.26 -4.34
N SER A 65 3.79 -7.92 -5.49
CA SER A 65 2.57 -7.79 -6.30
C SER A 65 1.28 -8.15 -5.53
N ILE A 66 1.32 -9.15 -4.65
CA ILE A 66 0.18 -9.51 -3.79
C ILE A 66 -0.02 -8.42 -2.72
N LYS A 67 1.05 -7.89 -2.14
CA LYS A 67 0.98 -6.81 -1.14
C LYS A 67 0.37 -5.52 -1.73
N GLU A 68 0.73 -5.17 -2.96
CA GLU A 68 0.16 -4.01 -3.65
C GLU A 68 -1.32 -4.25 -3.99
N LEU A 69 -1.72 -5.46 -4.39
CA LEU A 69 -3.14 -5.81 -4.60
C LEU A 69 -3.96 -5.76 -3.31
N ILE A 70 -3.41 -6.18 -2.17
CA ILE A 70 -4.01 -5.99 -0.84
C ILE A 70 -4.26 -4.50 -0.59
N PHE A 71 -3.26 -3.66 -0.85
CA PHE A 71 -3.37 -2.21 -0.69
C PHE A 71 -4.46 -1.60 -1.58
N VAL A 72 -4.55 -2.01 -2.85
CA VAL A 72 -5.62 -1.59 -3.77
C VAL A 72 -6.99 -1.94 -3.20
N ALA A 73 -7.18 -3.18 -2.76
CA ALA A 73 -8.45 -3.63 -2.20
C ALA A 73 -8.88 -2.84 -0.96
N ILE A 74 -7.95 -2.65 -0.01
CA ILE A 74 -8.22 -1.90 1.22
C ILE A 74 -8.49 -0.42 0.91
N ALA A 75 -7.77 0.16 -0.05
CA ALA A 75 -7.99 1.55 -0.46
C ALA A 75 -9.36 1.74 -1.14
N VAL A 76 -9.83 0.75 -1.91
CA VAL A 76 -11.20 0.74 -2.46
C VAL A 76 -12.23 0.65 -1.34
N GLU A 77 -12.08 -0.31 -0.42
CA GLU A 77 -12.99 -0.50 0.72
C GLU A 77 -13.10 0.75 1.59
N ARG A 78 -11.96 1.42 1.84
CA ARG A 78 -11.90 2.65 2.64
C ARG A 78 -12.07 3.93 1.83
N GLN A 79 -12.39 3.83 0.54
CA GLN A 79 -12.66 4.95 -0.36
C GLN A 79 -11.51 5.97 -0.49
N CYS A 80 -10.27 5.55 -0.25
CA CYS A 80 -9.10 6.41 -0.35
C CYS A 80 -8.61 6.52 -1.79
N LYS A 81 -8.95 7.62 -2.46
CA LYS A 81 -8.59 7.85 -3.87
C LYS A 81 -7.07 7.87 -4.09
N TYR A 82 -6.32 8.58 -3.24
CA TYR A 82 -4.86 8.69 -3.39
C TYR A 82 -4.19 7.32 -3.32
N CYS A 83 -4.46 6.54 -2.26
CA CYS A 83 -3.86 5.22 -2.08
C CYS A 83 -4.29 4.27 -3.19
N LYS A 84 -5.56 4.30 -3.62
CA LYS A 84 -6.01 3.48 -4.75
C LYS A 84 -5.19 3.77 -6.00
N ASP A 85 -5.02 5.04 -6.37
CA ASP A 85 -4.29 5.41 -7.59
C ASP A 85 -2.80 5.07 -7.47
N ALA A 86 -2.16 5.37 -6.33
CA ALA A 86 -0.75 5.10 -6.09
C ALA A 86 -0.40 3.60 -6.15
N HIS A 87 -1.18 2.76 -5.47
CA HIS A 87 -0.93 1.32 -5.44
C HIS A 87 -1.36 0.61 -6.73
N THR A 88 -2.29 1.20 -7.50
CA THR A 88 -2.56 0.76 -8.88
C THR A 88 -1.35 1.00 -9.78
N ALA A 89 -0.71 2.16 -9.68
CA ALA A 89 0.54 2.43 -10.40
C ALA A 89 1.66 1.47 -9.98
N CYS A 90 1.79 1.15 -8.68
CA CYS A 90 2.73 0.11 -8.22
C CYS A 90 2.45 -1.25 -8.86
N CYS A 91 1.18 -1.69 -8.90
CA CYS A 91 0.80 -2.95 -9.55
C CYS A 91 1.23 -2.98 -11.02
N ARG A 92 1.05 -1.88 -11.77
CA ARG A 92 1.47 -1.78 -13.17
C ARG A 92 2.97 -1.79 -13.36
N ILE A 93 3.72 -1.08 -12.50
CA ILE A 93 5.19 -1.13 -12.47
C ILE A 93 5.70 -2.57 -12.28
N LEU A 94 4.97 -3.38 -11.50
CA LEU A 94 5.28 -4.80 -11.26
C LEU A 94 4.74 -5.75 -12.33
N GLY A 95 4.11 -5.24 -13.39
CA GLY A 95 3.55 -6.05 -14.48
C GLY A 95 2.29 -6.82 -14.12
N VAL A 96 1.53 -6.39 -13.11
CA VAL A 96 0.21 -6.96 -12.82
C VAL A 96 -0.77 -6.54 -13.91
N GLU A 97 -1.45 -7.51 -14.52
CA GLU A 97 -2.42 -7.28 -15.59
C GLU A 97 -3.58 -6.37 -15.14
N ASP A 98 -3.97 -5.42 -15.99
CA ASP A 98 -5.06 -4.47 -15.71
C ASP A 98 -6.40 -5.18 -15.43
N SER A 99 -6.63 -6.36 -16.02
CA SER A 99 -7.80 -7.19 -15.71
C SER A 99 -7.81 -7.69 -14.27
N THR A 100 -6.64 -8.07 -13.74
CA THR A 100 -6.48 -8.50 -12.34
C THR A 100 -6.72 -7.32 -11.39
N ILE A 101 -6.13 -6.16 -11.70
CA ILE A 101 -6.34 -4.94 -10.92
C ILE A 101 -7.83 -4.57 -10.89
N ARG A 102 -8.49 -4.57 -12.04
CA ARG A 102 -9.93 -4.28 -12.15
C ARG A 102 -10.77 -5.27 -11.34
N ALA A 103 -10.49 -6.56 -11.46
CA ALA A 103 -11.18 -7.60 -10.71
C ALA A 103 -11.04 -7.40 -9.19
N VAL A 104 -9.90 -6.90 -8.72
CA VAL A 104 -9.71 -6.53 -7.30
C VAL A 104 -10.53 -5.29 -6.92
N MET A 105 -10.54 -4.26 -7.77
CA MET A 105 -11.33 -3.04 -7.51
C MET A 105 -12.84 -3.26 -7.52
N GLU A 106 -13.34 -4.22 -8.29
CA GLU A 106 -14.77 -4.48 -8.49
C GLU A 106 -15.35 -5.51 -7.50
N GLY A 107 -14.60 -5.91 -6.47
CA GLY A 107 -15.09 -6.79 -5.41
C GLY A 107 -14.67 -8.25 -5.54
N LEU A 108 -13.48 -8.51 -6.09
CA LEU A 108 -12.83 -9.83 -6.16
C LEU A 108 -13.59 -10.85 -7.04
N SER A 109 -13.72 -10.52 -8.32
CA SER A 109 -14.34 -11.36 -9.37
C SER A 109 -13.90 -12.83 -9.32
N GLU A 110 -14.80 -13.76 -9.66
CA GLU A 110 -14.54 -15.22 -9.77
C GLU A 110 -13.36 -15.56 -10.69
N GLU A 111 -12.99 -14.68 -11.60
CA GLU A 111 -11.83 -14.82 -12.50
C GLU A 111 -10.46 -14.76 -11.78
N LEU A 112 -10.39 -14.20 -10.57
CA LEU A 112 -9.16 -14.18 -9.79
C LEU A 112 -8.79 -15.58 -9.30
N PRO A 113 -7.50 -15.96 -9.27
CA PRO A 113 -7.07 -17.18 -8.61
C PRO A 113 -7.50 -17.19 -7.14
N ASP A 114 -8.00 -18.33 -6.66
CA ASP A 114 -8.52 -18.46 -5.29
C ASP A 114 -7.52 -18.04 -4.22
N ARG A 115 -6.23 -18.34 -4.43
CA ARG A 115 -5.15 -17.89 -3.54
C ARG A 115 -5.14 -16.38 -3.36
N ILE A 116 -5.26 -15.62 -4.45
CA ILE A 116 -5.27 -14.15 -4.40
C ILE A 116 -6.55 -13.65 -3.74
N ARG A 117 -7.70 -14.23 -4.12
CA ARG A 117 -9.00 -13.87 -3.57
C ARG A 117 -9.04 -14.02 -2.05
N VAL A 118 -8.64 -15.19 -1.54
CA VAL A 118 -8.66 -15.51 -0.10
C VAL A 118 -7.70 -14.62 0.70
N ILE A 119 -6.48 -14.39 0.18
CA ILE A 119 -5.52 -13.48 0.81
C ILE A 119 -6.09 -12.07 0.94
N ILE A 120 -6.67 -11.54 -0.14
CA ILE A 120 -7.22 -10.18 -0.15
C ILE A 120 -8.46 -10.08 0.75
N GLN A 121 -9.36 -11.08 0.73
CA GLN A 121 -10.53 -11.11 1.63
C GLN A 121 -10.11 -11.05 3.10
N PHE A 122 -9.13 -11.86 3.49
CA PHE A 122 -8.56 -11.82 4.84
C PHE A 122 -7.99 -10.44 5.15
N ALA A 123 -7.18 -9.87 4.24
CA ALA A 123 -6.52 -8.59 4.46
C ALA A 123 -7.51 -7.42 4.60
N VAL A 124 -8.57 -7.40 3.78
CA VAL A 124 -9.65 -6.41 3.88
C VAL A 124 -10.37 -6.52 5.21
N LYS A 125 -10.76 -7.74 5.62
CA LYS A 125 -11.38 -7.99 6.93
C LYS A 125 -10.46 -7.58 8.09
N CYS A 126 -9.16 -7.89 7.99
CA CYS A 126 -8.16 -7.48 8.96
C CYS A 126 -8.03 -5.95 9.05
N ALA A 127 -8.14 -5.25 7.92
CA ALA A 127 -8.03 -3.80 7.87
C ALA A 127 -9.27 -3.09 8.42
N THR A 128 -10.47 -3.67 8.30
CA THR A 128 -11.74 -3.03 8.72
C THR A 128 -12.20 -3.46 10.10
N GLY A 129 -11.96 -4.71 10.49
CA GLY A 129 -12.41 -5.30 11.74
C GLY A 129 -11.50 -6.44 12.20
N PRO A 130 -10.25 -6.19 12.63
CA PRO A 130 -9.31 -7.25 13.01
C PRO A 130 -9.79 -8.10 14.19
N HIS A 131 -10.67 -7.55 15.03
CA HIS A 131 -11.29 -8.27 16.15
C HIS A 131 -12.39 -9.26 15.71
N GLU A 132 -12.83 -9.20 14.45
CA GLU A 132 -13.81 -10.12 13.85
C GLU A 132 -13.14 -11.30 13.15
N LEU A 133 -11.80 -11.33 13.10
CA LEU A 133 -11.05 -12.47 12.56
C LEU A 133 -11.28 -13.71 13.43
N THR A 134 -11.50 -14.82 12.76
CA THR A 134 -11.82 -16.14 13.34
C THR A 134 -10.74 -17.15 12.98
N ASP A 135 -10.68 -18.27 13.71
CA ASP A 135 -9.75 -19.36 13.38
C ASP A 135 -9.92 -19.88 11.95
N GLU A 136 -11.14 -19.81 11.39
CA GLU A 136 -11.42 -20.22 10.02
C GLU A 136 -10.79 -19.26 8.99
N ASP A 137 -10.74 -17.96 9.28
CA ASP A 137 -10.07 -16.99 8.40
C ASP A 137 -8.57 -17.35 8.27
N PHE A 138 -7.92 -17.71 9.38
CA PHE A 138 -6.52 -18.16 9.37
C PHE A 138 -6.36 -19.55 8.72
N ALA A 139 -7.29 -20.48 8.96
CA ALA A 139 -7.28 -21.79 8.32
C ALA A 139 -7.41 -21.68 6.79
N SER A 140 -8.18 -20.71 6.30
CA SER A 140 -8.34 -20.44 4.86
C SER A 140 -7.03 -20.04 4.19
N LEU A 141 -6.20 -19.20 4.83
CA LEU A 141 -4.88 -18.83 4.32
C LEU A 141 -3.94 -20.03 4.27
N ARG A 142 -3.95 -20.89 5.30
CA ARG A 142 -3.12 -22.10 5.34
C ARG A 142 -3.50 -23.10 4.25
N ARG A 143 -4.78 -23.18 3.88
CA ARG A 143 -5.24 -23.99 2.72
C ARG A 143 -4.76 -23.45 1.37
N GLN A 144 -4.28 -22.20 1.34
CA GLN A 144 -3.60 -21.59 0.19
C GLN A 144 -2.07 -21.66 0.30
N ASP A 145 -1.57 -22.56 1.15
CA ASP A 145 -0.14 -22.82 1.41
C ASP A 145 0.63 -21.60 1.95
N LEU A 146 -0.04 -20.68 2.67
CA LEU A 146 0.66 -19.63 3.41
C LEU A 146 1.20 -20.17 4.73
N ASP A 147 2.47 -19.88 5.00
CA ASP A 147 3.09 -20.10 6.30
C ASP A 147 2.83 -18.94 7.28
N ASN A 148 3.34 -19.06 8.51
CA ASN A 148 3.13 -18.03 9.53
C ASN A 148 3.80 -16.69 9.19
N GLU A 149 4.93 -16.71 8.47
CA GLU A 149 5.62 -15.48 8.06
C GLU A 149 4.78 -14.73 7.04
N GLN A 150 4.29 -15.41 6.00
CA GLN A 150 3.42 -14.84 5.00
C GLN A 150 2.10 -14.33 5.58
N ILE A 151 1.49 -15.07 6.52
CA ILE A 151 0.27 -14.62 7.22
C ILE A 151 0.54 -13.32 8.00
N LEU A 152 1.67 -13.23 8.71
CA LEU A 152 2.05 -12.00 9.41
C LEU A 152 2.33 -10.86 8.44
N GLU A 153 2.92 -11.13 7.28
CA GLU A 153 3.11 -10.12 6.23
C GLU A 153 1.79 -9.62 5.64
N VAL A 154 0.77 -10.48 5.48
CA VAL A 154 -0.60 -10.05 5.09
C VAL A 154 -1.17 -9.09 6.14
N ILE A 155 -1.07 -9.43 7.43
CA ILE A 155 -1.55 -8.59 8.54
C ILE A 155 -0.79 -7.25 8.59
N ALA A 156 0.54 -7.30 8.46
CA ALA A 156 1.39 -6.11 8.46
C ALA A 156 1.08 -5.19 7.28
N THR A 157 0.85 -5.77 6.09
CA THR A 157 0.43 -5.03 4.89
C THR A 157 -0.93 -4.37 5.11
N ALA A 158 -1.89 -5.09 5.69
CA ALA A 158 -3.21 -4.53 6.01
C ALA A 158 -3.11 -3.38 7.02
N SER A 159 -2.31 -3.53 8.08
CA SER A 159 -2.07 -2.48 9.08
C SER A 159 -1.39 -1.26 8.47
N MET A 160 -0.38 -1.47 7.62
CA MET A 160 0.30 -0.38 6.91
C MET A 160 -0.64 0.34 5.94
N ALA A 161 -1.56 -0.36 5.28
CA ALA A 161 -2.57 0.25 4.42
C ALA A 161 -3.49 1.18 5.23
N VAL A 162 -3.96 0.74 6.39
CA VAL A 162 -4.76 1.59 7.30
C VAL A 162 -3.99 2.84 7.73
N TYR A 163 -2.71 2.69 8.08
CA TYR A 163 -1.83 3.81 8.42
C TYR A 163 -1.71 4.80 7.26
N ALA A 164 -1.37 4.32 6.06
CA ALA A 164 -1.17 5.17 4.88
C ALA A 164 -2.46 5.90 4.46
N ILE A 165 -3.58 5.19 4.45
CA ILE A 165 -4.91 5.76 4.13
C ILE A 165 -5.27 6.85 5.12
N THR A 166 -5.04 6.62 6.41
CA THR A 166 -5.31 7.62 7.46
C THR A 166 -4.51 8.90 7.23
N ILE A 167 -3.22 8.79 6.90
CA ILE A 167 -2.39 9.95 6.58
C ILE A 167 -2.88 10.65 5.31
N ALA A 168 -3.15 9.90 4.24
CA ALA A 168 -3.55 10.46 2.95
C ALA A 168 -4.89 11.22 3.03
N ASP A 169 -5.91 10.61 3.64
CA ASP A 169 -7.23 11.21 3.77
C ASP A 169 -7.24 12.38 4.77
N ALA A 170 -6.56 12.24 5.92
CA ALA A 170 -6.52 13.32 6.92
C ALA A 170 -5.84 14.59 6.39
N THR A 171 -4.84 14.42 5.51
CA THR A 171 -4.08 15.53 4.91
C THR A 171 -4.68 16.05 3.59
N LEU A 172 -5.71 15.38 3.06
CA LEU A 172 -6.36 15.67 1.77
C LEU A 172 -5.36 15.69 0.62
N LEU A 173 -4.59 14.59 0.46
CA LEU A 173 -3.65 14.47 -0.63
C LEU A 173 -4.33 14.40 -1.99
N ASP A 174 -3.87 15.24 -2.90
CA ASP A 174 -4.18 15.12 -4.32
C ASP A 174 -3.31 14.04 -4.96
N THR A 175 -3.93 13.22 -5.83
CA THR A 175 -3.24 12.19 -6.61
C THR A 175 -2.09 12.80 -7.41
N ASP A 176 -0.89 12.23 -7.30
CA ASP A 176 0.24 12.63 -8.14
C ASP A 176 -0.05 12.35 -9.62
N ALA A 177 0.29 13.29 -10.51
CA ALA A 177 0.05 13.16 -11.95
C ALA A 177 0.72 11.91 -12.55
N MET A 178 1.87 11.50 -12.00
CA MET A 178 2.61 10.31 -12.44
C MET A 178 1.83 9.01 -12.29
N PHE A 179 0.87 8.90 -11.37
CA PHE A 179 0.10 7.67 -11.17
C PHE A 179 -0.95 7.44 -12.26
N VAL A 180 -1.39 8.52 -12.93
CA VAL A 180 -2.39 8.45 -14.00
C VAL A 180 -1.77 7.94 -15.31
N GLN A 181 -0.45 8.05 -15.44
CA GLN A 181 0.31 7.69 -16.65
C GLN A 181 1.05 6.36 -16.52
N ALA A 182 1.09 5.78 -15.32
CA ALA A 182 1.78 4.53 -14.99
C ALA A 182 0.90 3.30 -15.23
#